data_AF-A0A9Q9BVP5-F1
#
_entry.id   AF-A0A9Q9BVP5-F1
#
_cell.length_a   1.000
_cell.length_b   1.000
_cell.length_c   1.000
_cell.angle_alpha   90.00
_cell.angle_beta   90.00
_cell.angle_gamma   90.00
#
_symmetry.space_group_name_H-M   'P 1'
#
loop_
_entity.id
_entity.type
_entity.pdbx_description
1 polymer ?
#
loop_
_entity_poly.entity_id
_entity_poly.type
_entity_poly.pdbx_seq_one_letter_code
_entity_poly.pdbx_strand_id
1 'polypeptide(L)' 'MLPEPLIVRYLENHYAKYFDRHEPLKITQLKDKGYYYEFNLWRGKVVTIGESVTKVDLMLYQRPIEEEFSITE' A
#
# COMPACT_ATOMS: atom_id res chain seq x y z
N MET A 1 -10.05 12.11 -3.64
CA MET A 1 -9.80 11.60 -2.26
C MET A 1 -8.30 11.43 -2.08
N LEU A 2 -7.76 11.72 -0.89
CA LEU A 2 -6.34 11.50 -0.60
C LEU A 2 -6.01 9.99 -0.72
N PRO A 3 -4.87 9.59 -1.32
CA PRO A 3 -4.52 8.17 -1.52
C PRO A 3 -4.08 7.48 -0.22
N GLU A 4 -3.95 8.21 0.88
CA GLU A 4 -3.47 7.72 2.17
C GLU A 4 -4.17 6.43 2.65
N PRO A 5 -5.51 6.32 2.65
CA PRO A 5 -6.19 5.10 3.10
C PRO A 5 -5.90 3.89 2.20
N LEU A 6 -5.65 4.13 0.90
CA LEU A 6 -5.32 3.08 -0.04
C LEU A 6 -3.91 2.56 0.19
N ILE A 7 -2.94 3.46 0.36
CA ILE A 7 -1.55 3.10 0.63
C ILE A 7 -1.45 2.28 1.91
N VAL A 8 -2.15 2.71 2.97
CA VAL A 8 -2.20 1.97 4.24
C VAL A 8 -2.74 0.55 4.04
N ARG A 9 -3.90 0.39 3.38
CA ARG A 9 -4.48 -0.93 3.12
C ARG A 9 -3.59 -1.82 2.24
N TYR A 10 -2.96 -1.23 1.23
CA TYR A 10 -1.99 -1.94 0.39
C TYR A 10 -0.83 -2.48 1.22
N LEU A 11 -0.23 -1.64 2.06
CA LEU A 11 0.92 -2.00 2.90
C LEU A 11 0.55 -3.04 3.95
N GLU A 12 -0.59 -2.89 4.64
CA GLU A 12 -1.06 -3.86 5.63
C GLU A 12 -1.24 -5.25 5.01
N ASN A 13 -1.86 -5.32 3.81
CA ASN A 13 -2.02 -6.60 3.11
C ASN A 13 -0.70 -7.15 2.57
N HIS A 14 0.17 -6.29 2.05
CA HIS A 14 1.50 -6.69 1.60
C HIS A 14 2.33 -7.28 2.76
N TYR A 15 2.30 -6.62 3.92
CA TYR A 15 3.02 -7.07 5.11
C TYR A 15 2.44 -8.34 5.72
N ALA A 16 1.13 -8.48 5.75
CA ALA A 16 0.49 -9.73 6.18
C ALA A 16 0.89 -10.89 5.25
N LYS A 17 0.80 -10.69 3.92
CA LYS A 17 1.07 -11.74 2.92
C LYS A 17 2.52 -12.20 2.88
N TYR A 18 3.48 -11.27 2.92
CA TYR A 18 4.88 -11.57 2.68
C TYR A 18 5.74 -11.67 3.95
N PHE A 19 5.25 -11.14 5.07
CA PHE A 19 6.02 -11.06 6.32
C PHE A 19 5.27 -11.53 7.56
N ASP A 20 4.02 -11.98 7.45
CA ASP A 20 3.14 -12.40 8.56
C ASP A 20 2.94 -11.31 9.63
N ARG A 21 3.03 -10.03 9.22
CA ARG A 21 2.88 -8.87 10.11
C ARG A 21 1.50 -8.24 9.98
N HIS A 22 0.83 -8.07 11.12
CA HIS A 22 -0.57 -7.63 11.21
C HIS A 22 -0.73 -6.32 12.02
N GLU A 23 0.31 -5.50 12.07
CA GLU A 23 0.33 -4.29 12.88
C GLU A 23 -0.35 -3.10 12.16
N PRO A 24 -1.09 -2.24 12.89
CA PRO A 24 -1.74 -1.09 12.30
C PRO A 24 -0.70 -0.08 11.82
N LEU A 25 -0.91 0.41 10.59
CA LEU A 25 -0.02 1.37 9.96
C LEU A 25 -0.66 2.75 9.90
N LYS A 26 0.16 3.79 10.09
CA LYS A 26 -0.29 5.18 9.93
C LYS A 26 0.75 6.00 9.18
N ILE A 27 0.30 6.65 8.11
CA ILE A 27 1.13 7.61 7.38
C ILE A 27 1.17 8.93 8.15
N THR A 28 2.35 9.53 8.26
CA THR A 28 2.54 10.80 9.00
C THR A 28 2.95 11.96 8.12
N GLN A 29 3.63 11.67 7.03
CA GLN A 29 4.01 12.63 6.01
C GLN A 29 3.85 11.92 4.68
N LEU A 30 3.13 12.53 3.75
CA LEU A 30 2.88 11.98 2.43
C LEU A 30 3.30 13.03 1.40
N LYS A 31 4.14 12.63 0.44
CA LYS A 31 4.59 13.47 -0.66
C LYS A 31 4.33 12.74 -1.97
N ASP A 32 3.70 13.43 -2.92
CA ASP A 32 3.59 12.96 -4.30
C ASP A 32 4.88 13.32 -5.06
N LYS A 33 5.55 12.31 -5.63
CA LYS A 33 6.78 12.46 -6.43
C LYS A 33 6.53 12.18 -7.92
N GLY A 34 5.29 12.30 -8.37
CA GLY A 34 4.87 12.04 -9.74
C GLY A 34 4.63 10.55 -9.99
N TYR A 35 5.69 9.73 -9.99
CA TYR A 35 5.62 8.29 -10.28
C TYR A 35 5.33 7.41 -9.05
N TYR A 36 5.65 7.91 -7.86
CA TYR A 36 5.48 7.20 -6.59
C TYR A 36 5.07 8.18 -5.49
N TYR A 37 4.54 7.63 -4.40
CA TYR A 37 4.37 8.35 -3.15
C TYR A 37 5.54 8.04 -2.23
N GLU A 38 6.11 9.08 -1.63
CA GLU A 38 7.12 9.00 -0.56
C GLU A 38 6.43 9.35 0.76
N PHE A 39 6.66 8.54 1.79
CA PHE A 39 6.03 8.76 3.09
C PHE A 39 6.81 8.22 4.28
N ASN A 40 6.43 8.71 5.45
CA ASN A 40 6.87 8.18 6.73
C ASN A 40 5.73 7.39 7.38
N LEU A 41 6.09 6.30 8.05
CA LEU A 41 5.17 5.30 8.57
C LEU A 41 5.34 5.15 10.08
N TRP A 42 4.28 5.28 10.86
CA TRP A 42 4.24 4.66 12.19
C TRP A 42 3.93 3.18 12.04
N ARG A 43 4.80 2.37 12.62
CA ARG A 43 4.66 0.93 12.71
C ARG A 43 4.72 0.56 14.19
N GLY A 44 3.56 0.32 14.79
CA GLY A 44 3.44 0.21 16.25
C GLY A 44 3.87 1.50 16.97
N LYS A 45 5.01 1.44 17.71
CA LYS A 45 5.58 2.57 18.47
C LYS A 45 6.86 3.14 17.85
N VAL A 46 7.17 2.82 16.60
CA VAL A 46 8.38 3.28 15.90
C VAL A 46 8.00 4.04 14.63
N VAL A 47 8.69 5.16 14.36
CA VAL A 47 8.61 5.87 13.09
C VAL A 47 9.65 5.30 12.14
N THR A 48 9.21 4.76 11.01
CA THR A 48 10.06 4.45 9.86
C THR A 48 10.04 5.62 8.90
N ILE A 49 11.22 6.05 8.44
CA ILE A 49 11.40 7.21 7.56
C ILE A 49 11.76 6.72 6.16
N GLY A 50 11.12 7.30 5.14
CA GLY A 50 11.53 7.14 3.74
C GLY A 50 10.98 5.91 3.01
N GLU A 51 9.77 5.48 3.36
CA GLU A 51 9.06 4.44 2.61
C GLU A 51 8.50 5.01 1.30
N SER A 52 8.30 4.13 0.30
CA SER A 52 7.69 4.53 -0.96
C SER A 52 6.83 3.43 -1.57
N VAL A 53 5.80 3.84 -2.30
CA VAL A 53 4.94 2.95 -3.09
C VAL A 53 4.71 3.55 -4.46
N THR A 54 4.85 2.75 -5.52
CA THR A 54 4.61 3.21 -6.89
C THR A 54 3.11 3.37 -7.15
N LYS A 55 2.74 4.33 -7.99
CA LYS A 55 1.32 4.52 -8.35
C LYS A 55 0.76 3.33 -9.13
N VAL A 56 1.61 2.61 -9.87
CA VAL A 56 1.23 1.41 -10.61
C VAL A 56 0.81 0.29 -9.67
N ASP A 57 1.57 0.05 -8.60
CA ASP A 57 1.21 -0.99 -7.61
C ASP A 57 -0.15 -0.71 -6.96
N LEU A 58 -0.42 0.55 -6.64
CA LEU A 58 -1.72 0.97 -6.11
C LEU A 58 -2.85 0.80 -7.11
N MET A 59 -2.62 1.12 -8.39
CA MET A 59 -3.62 0.92 -9.45
C MET A 59 -3.94 -0.56 -9.64
N LEU A 60 -2.93 -1.43 -9.64
CA LEU A 60 -3.12 -2.88 -9.76
C LEU A 60 -3.85 -3.44 -8.54
N TYR A 61 -3.54 -2.95 -7.34
CA TYR A 61 -4.22 -3.35 -6.11
C TYR A 61 -5.70 -2.94 -6.06
N GLN A 62 -6.07 -1.81 -6.68
CA GLN A 62 -7.47 -1.35 -6.73
C GLN A 62 -8.33 -2.09 -7.75
N ARG A 63 -7.74 -2.76 -8.73
CA ARG A 63 -8.52 -3.47 -9.75
C ARG A 63 -9.30 -4.60 -9.06
N PRO A 64 -10.63 -4.68 -9.25
CA PRO A 64 -11.36 -5.86 -8.82
C PRO A 64 -10.76 -7.09 -9.50
N ILE A 65 -10.63 -8.18 -8.75
CA ILE A 65 -10.13 -9.49 -9.24
C ILE A 65 -11.22 -10.14 -10.12
N GLU A 66 -11.71 -9.44 -11.14
CA GLU A 66 -12.78 -9.91 -12.02
C GLU A 66 -12.25 -10.53 -13.33
N GLU A 67 -10.94 -10.43 -13.62
CA GLU A 67 -10.38 -10.89 -14.91
C GLU A 67 -9.53 -12.17 -14.86
N GLU A 68 -9.23 -12.74 -13.69
CA GLU A 68 -8.36 -13.95 -13.62
C GLU A 68 -9.11 -15.30 -13.70
N PHE A 69 -10.45 -15.32 -13.76
CA PHE A 69 -11.23 -16.57 -13.81
C PHE A 69 -12.10 -16.78 -15.07
N SER A 70 -11.90 -16.00 -16.13
CA SER A 70 -12.58 -16.23 -17.43
C SER A 70 -11.70 -17.00 -18.43
N ILE A 71 -11.01 -18.06 -17.98
CA ILE A 71 -10.37 -19.01 -18.90
C ILE A 71 -10.50 -20.44 -18.37
N THR A 72 -11.72 -20.97 -18.40
CA THR A 72 -11.94 -22.41 -18.58
C THR A 72 -13.20 -22.55 -19.44
N GLU A 73 -12.99 -22.58 -20.76
CA GLU A 73 -13.90 -23.23 -21.72
C GLU A 73 -13.86 -24.74 -21.53
#